data_AF-A0A7Y5URR1-F1
#
_entry.id   AF-A0A7Y5URR1-F1
#
_cell.length_a   1.000
_cell.length_b   1.000
_cell.length_c   1.000
_cell.angle_alpha   90.00
_cell.angle_beta   90.00
_cell.angle_gamma   90.00
#
_symmetry.space_group_name_H-M   'P 1'
#
loop_
_entity.id
_entity.type
_entity.pdbx_description
1 polymer ?
#
loop_
_entity_poly.entity_id
_entity_poly.type
_entity_poly.pdbx_seq_one_letter_code
_entity_poly.pdbx_strand_id
1 'polypeptide(L)'
;MLFGTLGFVLAASLAQQPTPVFGTPERVQAGALLAGIGRRYPSPVMQDVDGDGLADLVLGDLYGAVTVSKRLAGEGPPRFGPEEPLLASDGTELVFNNW
;
A
#
# COMPACT_ATOMS: atom_id res chain seq x y z
N MET A 1 -60.16 -14.33 -6.97
CA MET A 1 -59.38 -14.98 -5.90
C MET A 1 -58.32 -15.86 -6.55
N LEU A 2 -57.05 -15.46 -6.51
CA LEU A 2 -55.88 -16.34 -6.57
C LEU A 2 -54.71 -15.58 -5.92
N PHE A 3 -54.06 -16.23 -4.96
CA PHE A 3 -53.04 -15.68 -4.05
C PHE A 3 -51.62 -15.97 -4.54
N GLY A 4 -50.66 -15.12 -4.13
CA GLY A 4 -49.25 -15.46 -3.84
C GLY A 4 -48.28 -15.33 -5.02
N THR A 5 -47.07 -14.78 -4.88
CA THR A 5 -46.25 -14.58 -3.66
C THR A 5 -45.25 -13.44 -3.92
N LEU A 6 -45.18 -12.45 -3.03
CA LEU A 6 -44.09 -11.47 -2.96
C LEU A 6 -42.89 -12.13 -2.30
N GLY A 7 -41.78 -12.30 -3.03
CA GLY A 7 -40.51 -12.73 -2.44
C GLY A 7 -39.81 -11.54 -1.77
N PHE A 8 -39.78 -11.53 -0.44
CA PHE A 8 -38.91 -10.63 0.32
C PHE A 8 -37.47 -11.15 0.24
N VAL A 9 -36.55 -10.33 -0.26
CA VAL A 9 -35.12 -10.54 0.01
C VAL A 9 -34.86 -9.93 1.39
N LEU A 10 -34.53 -10.80 2.35
CA LEU A 10 -34.02 -10.40 3.67
C LEU A 10 -32.85 -9.43 3.45
N ALA A 11 -32.96 -8.22 4.03
CA ALA A 11 -31.80 -7.39 4.24
C ALA A 11 -30.80 -8.19 5.08
N ALA A 12 -29.69 -8.61 4.47
CA ALA A 12 -28.57 -9.17 5.20
C ALA A 12 -28.13 -8.09 6.21
N SER A 13 -28.16 -8.43 7.50
CA SER A 13 -27.56 -7.61 8.53
C SER A 13 -26.12 -7.32 8.11
N LEU A 14 -25.73 -6.04 8.03
CA LEU A 14 -24.34 -5.66 7.93
C LEU A 14 -23.66 -6.20 9.18
N ALA A 15 -23.00 -7.37 9.06
CA ALA A 15 -22.24 -7.93 10.16
C ALA A 15 -21.28 -6.85 10.64
N GLN A 16 -21.43 -6.44 11.90
CA GLN A 16 -20.56 -5.47 12.53
C GLN A 16 -19.13 -6.00 12.34
N GLN A 17 -18.33 -5.27 11.56
CA GLN A 17 -16.94 -5.67 11.36
C GLN A 17 -16.29 -5.73 12.74
N PRO A 18 -15.58 -6.83 13.07
CA PRO A 18 -14.92 -6.94 14.36
C PRO A 18 -14.01 -5.72 14.55
N THR A 19 -13.96 -5.19 15.77
CA THR A 19 -13.02 -4.13 16.12
C THR A 19 -11.61 -4.62 15.79
N PRO A 20 -10.83 -3.91 14.96
CA PRO A 20 -9.47 -4.33 14.65
C PRO A 20 -8.64 -4.31 15.94
N VAL A 21 -7.97 -5.42 16.23
CA VAL A 21 -6.96 -5.51 17.28
C VAL A 21 -5.60 -5.43 16.60
N PHE A 22 -4.86 -4.36 16.89
CA PHE A 22 -3.53 -4.17 16.34
C PHE A 22 -2.48 -4.90 17.19
N GLY A 23 -1.52 -5.54 16.53
CA GLY A 23 -0.34 -6.09 17.19
C GLY A 23 0.63 -4.99 17.64
N THR A 24 1.79 -5.40 18.14
CA THR A 24 2.90 -4.48 18.40
C THR A 24 3.31 -3.78 17.10
N PRO A 25 3.50 -2.45 17.11
CA PRO A 25 3.96 -1.74 15.92
C PRO A 25 5.39 -2.14 15.58
N GLU A 26 5.61 -2.41 14.29
CA GLU A 26 6.93 -2.71 13.74
C GLU A 26 7.35 -1.65 12.73
N ARG A 27 8.65 -1.38 12.66
CA ARG A 27 9.20 -0.49 11.63
C ARG A 27 9.45 -1.28 10.36
N VAL A 28 8.92 -0.79 9.25
CA VAL A 28 9.12 -1.41 7.94
C VAL A 28 10.57 -1.25 7.50
N GLN A 29 11.17 -2.33 6.98
CA GLN A 29 12.49 -2.33 6.36
C GLN A 29 12.36 -2.14 4.85
N ALA A 30 13.26 -1.34 4.29
CA ALA A 30 13.54 -1.22 2.86
C ALA A 30 14.97 -1.75 2.64
N GLY A 31 15.09 -3.02 2.30
CA GLY A 31 16.38 -3.72 2.24
C GLY A 31 17.02 -3.81 3.62
N ALA A 32 18.25 -3.28 3.76
CA ALA A 32 19.00 -3.27 5.01
C ALA A 32 18.71 -2.04 5.89
N LEU A 33 17.91 -1.08 5.42
CA LEU A 33 17.59 0.16 6.10
C LEU A 33 16.13 0.21 6.50
N LEU A 34 15.81 1.14 7.40
CA LEU A 34 14.43 1.45 7.75
C LEU A 34 13.80 2.29 6.65
N ALA A 35 12.58 1.96 6.27
CA ALA A 35 11.82 2.70 5.29
C ALA A 35 11.69 4.19 5.71
N GLY A 36 11.98 5.08 4.78
CA GLY A 36 11.96 6.53 4.91
C GLY A 36 13.04 7.11 5.83
N ILE A 37 14.09 6.35 6.18
CA ILE A 37 15.12 6.86 7.08
C ILE A 37 15.80 8.10 6.49
N GLY A 38 15.87 9.18 7.28
CA GLY A 38 16.43 10.46 6.84
C GLY A 38 15.49 11.32 5.99
N ARG A 39 14.29 10.85 5.63
CA ARG A 39 13.30 11.64 4.90
C ARG A 39 12.59 12.64 5.80
N ARG A 40 12.16 13.75 5.21
CA ARG A 40 11.33 14.75 5.88
C ARG A 40 9.87 14.56 5.45
N TYR A 41 9.00 14.28 6.42
CA TYR A 41 7.59 13.92 6.21
C TYR A 41 7.39 12.73 5.24
N PRO A 42 7.96 11.55 5.54
CA PRO A 42 7.73 10.36 4.72
C PRO A 42 6.24 10.03 4.67
N SER A 43 5.73 9.84 3.47
CA SER A 43 4.30 9.62 3.19
C SER A 43 4.13 8.30 2.44
N PRO A 44 3.91 7.16 3.16
CA PRO A 44 3.87 5.83 2.57
C PRO A 44 2.52 5.50 1.90
N VAL A 45 2.58 4.75 0.81
CA VAL A 45 1.46 4.08 0.15
C VAL A 45 1.90 2.67 -0.26
N MET A 46 0.98 1.70 -0.19
CA MET A 46 1.19 0.36 -0.73
C MET A 46 0.52 0.28 -2.10
N GLN A 47 1.30 0.02 -3.15
CA GLN A 47 0.82 -0.04 -4.54
C GLN A 47 1.69 -0.99 -5.34
N ASP A 48 1.08 -1.86 -6.14
CA ASP A 48 1.79 -2.63 -7.17
C ASP A 48 2.18 -1.68 -8.30
N VAL A 49 3.47 -1.32 -8.40
CA VAL A 49 3.94 -0.33 -9.37
C VAL A 49 4.51 -0.95 -10.64
N ASP A 50 4.89 -2.23 -10.62
CA ASP A 50 5.48 -2.93 -11.76
C ASP A 50 4.58 -3.99 -12.40
N GLY A 51 3.41 -4.23 -11.81
CA GLY A 51 2.36 -5.10 -12.35
C GLY A 51 2.58 -6.58 -12.09
N ASP A 52 3.43 -6.94 -11.13
CA ASP A 52 3.70 -8.34 -10.78
C ASP A 52 2.65 -8.95 -9.84
N GLY A 53 1.67 -8.16 -9.40
CA GLY A 53 0.60 -8.56 -8.49
C GLY A 53 0.97 -8.45 -7.00
N LEU A 54 2.16 -7.96 -6.67
CA LEU A 54 2.63 -7.72 -5.31
C LEU A 54 2.61 -6.22 -5.02
N ALA A 55 1.95 -5.82 -3.92
CA ALA A 55 1.98 -4.42 -3.51
C ALA A 55 3.37 -4.03 -2.98
N ASP A 56 3.97 -3.02 -3.60
CA ASP A 56 5.24 -2.41 -3.23
C ASP A 56 5.05 -1.28 -2.22
N LEU A 57 6.12 -0.91 -1.52
CA LEU A 57 6.13 0.25 -0.64
C LEU A 57 6.59 1.48 -1.43
N VAL A 58 5.68 2.41 -1.68
CA VAL A 58 5.97 3.71 -2.29
C VAL A 58 6.08 4.78 -1.19
N LEU A 59 7.12 5.60 -1.25
CA LEU A 59 7.39 6.67 -0.30
C LEU A 59 7.60 7.99 -1.02
N GLY A 60 6.73 8.96 -0.74
CA GLY A 60 6.96 10.36 -1.04
C GLY A 60 7.58 11.11 0.15
N ASP A 61 8.17 12.27 -0.11
CA ASP A 61 8.62 13.20 0.93
C ASP A 61 8.27 14.66 0.65
N LEU A 62 8.60 15.52 1.62
CA LEU A 62 8.32 16.96 1.58
C LEU A 62 8.88 17.66 0.34
N TYR A 63 10.03 17.23 -0.18
CA TYR A 63 10.71 17.87 -1.30
C TYR A 63 10.15 17.41 -2.66
N GLY A 64 9.28 16.41 -2.65
CA GLY A 64 8.63 15.88 -3.84
C GLY A 64 9.36 14.70 -4.48
N ALA A 65 10.38 14.15 -3.83
CA ALA A 65 11.00 12.90 -4.30
C ALA A 65 10.07 11.72 -4.01
N VAL A 66 9.93 10.82 -4.99
CA VAL A 66 9.20 9.57 -4.84
C VAL A 66 10.14 8.39 -5.05
N THR A 67 10.08 7.44 -4.12
CA THR A 67 10.83 6.17 -4.21
C THR A 67 9.91 4.99 -4.06
N VAL A 68 10.38 3.85 -4.52
CA VAL A 68 9.75 2.55 -4.33
C VAL A 68 10.75 1.58 -3.70
N SER A 69 10.27 0.80 -2.74
CA SER A 69 10.93 -0.44 -2.29
C SER A 69 10.09 -1.60 -2.77
N LYS A 70 10.58 -2.33 -3.78
CA LYS A 70 9.83 -3.44 -4.37
C LYS A 70 9.63 -4.58 -3.40
N ARG A 71 8.43 -5.16 -3.37
CA ARG A 71 8.17 -6.36 -2.58
C ARG A 71 8.87 -7.55 -3.22
N LEU A 72 9.61 -8.29 -2.41
CA LEU A 72 10.26 -9.52 -2.83
C LEU A 72 9.24 -10.65 -2.85
N ALA A 73 9.29 -11.47 -3.90
CA ALA A 73 8.49 -12.69 -3.99
C ALA A 73 8.73 -13.62 -2.79
N GLY A 74 7.67 -14.27 -2.33
CA GLY A 74 7.71 -15.25 -1.26
C GLY A 74 6.44 -15.26 -0.40
N GLU A 75 6.32 -16.31 0.40
CA GLU A 75 5.24 -16.48 1.37
C GLU A 75 5.56 -15.76 2.70
N GLY A 76 4.50 -15.46 3.46
CA GLY A 76 4.60 -14.85 4.78
C GLY A 76 4.61 -13.31 4.77
N PRO A 77 5.11 -12.68 5.85
CA PRO A 77 5.17 -11.22 5.96
C PRO A 77 5.95 -10.60 4.79
N PRO A 78 5.51 -9.44 4.28
CA PRO A 78 6.16 -8.80 3.15
C PRO A 78 7.60 -8.40 3.50
N ARG A 79 8.51 -8.65 2.56
CA ARG A 79 9.90 -8.20 2.60
C ARG A 79 10.13 -7.29 1.41
N PHE A 80 10.85 -6.20 1.60
CA PHE A 80 11.09 -5.22 0.55
C PHE A 80 12.58 -5.11 0.22
N GLY A 81 12.88 -4.86 -1.05
CA GLY A 81 14.19 -4.41 -1.50
C GLY A 81 14.56 -3.02 -0.98
N PRO A 82 15.74 -2.49 -1.32
CA PRO A 82 16.13 -1.13 -0.97
C PRO A 82 15.18 -0.10 -1.61
N GLU A 83 15.14 1.12 -1.04
CA GLU A 83 14.48 2.25 -1.69
C GLU A 83 15.25 2.66 -2.94
N GLU A 84 14.54 2.74 -4.06
CA GLU A 84 15.03 3.21 -5.35
C GLU A 84 14.15 4.35 -5.87
N PRO A 85 14.70 5.32 -6.64
CA PRO A 85 13.90 6.34 -7.32
C PRO A 85 12.78 5.71 -8.14
N LEU A 86 11.55 6.22 -7.96
CA LEU A 86 10.46 5.81 -8.85
C LEU A 86 10.65 6.52 -10.18
N LEU A 87 10.62 5.77 -11.28
CA LEU A 87 10.85 6.31 -12.62
C LEU A 87 9.53 6.59 -13.33
N ALA A 88 9.49 7.69 -14.09
CA ALA A 88 8.45 7.96 -15.07
C ALA A 88 8.58 7.00 -16.27
N SER A 89 7.56 6.99 -17.14
CA SER A 89 7.52 6.11 -18.32
C SER A 89 8.66 6.34 -19.32
N ASP A 90 9.31 7.49 -19.27
CA ASP A 90 10.48 7.83 -20.09
C ASP A 90 11.82 7.45 -19.43
N GLY A 91 11.77 6.84 -18.24
CA GLY A 91 12.93 6.42 -17.47
C GLY A 91 13.58 7.52 -16.62
N THR A 92 13.02 8.73 -16.60
CA THR A 92 13.51 9.80 -15.71
C THR A 92 12.97 9.63 -14.29
N GLU A 93 13.69 10.15 -13.29
CA GLU A 93 13.19 10.12 -11.91
C GLU A 93 11.93 10.98 -11.75
N LEU A 94 10.90 10.43 -11.11
CA LEU A 94 9.67 11.14 -10.82
C LEU A 94 9.87 12.04 -9.59
N VAL A 95 10.09 13.33 -9.84
CA VAL A 95 10.27 14.35 -8.81
C VAL A 95 9.29 15.51 -9.03
N PHE A 96 8.48 15.80 -8.02
CA PHE A 96 7.44 16.83 -8.09
C PHE A 96 7.92 18.25 -7.78
N ASN A 97 9.20 18.42 -7.40
CA ASN A 97 9.85 19.70 -7.13
C ASN A 97 9.02 20.61 -6.25
N ASN A 98 8.74 20.15 -5.03
CA ASN A 98 8.04 21.00 -4.08
C ASN A 98 8.97 22.16 -3.71
N TRP A 99 8.49 23.39 -3.98
CA TRP A 99 9.06 24.70 -3.64
C TRP A 99 10.38 25.08 -4.33
#